data_AF-A0A8T4C7E3-F1
#
_entry.id   AF-A0A8T4C7E3-F1
#
_cell.length_a   1.000
_cell.length_b   1.000
_cell.length_c   1.000
_cell.angle_alpha   90.00
_cell.angle_beta   90.00
_cell.angle_gamma   90.00
#
_symmetry.space_group_name_H-M   'P 1'
#
loop_
_entity.id
_entity.type
_entity.pdbx_description
1 polymer ?
#
loop_
_entity_poly.entity_id
_entity_poly.type
_entity_poly.pdbx_seq_one_letter_code
_entity_poly.pdbx_strand_id
1 'polypeptide(L)'
;MKIGGFEVGPYALREEGGKKHLIYACKDCVYGASLADDPHCRFHIVNVLQKSDADLIVLADVYERVYNEEQTKQWKEISDLVNDFKGKEYWSYSHLGDPQTESESEFGARHNEVMQITYEVLSYDPIKAYLRCLSAIKKEASKVQTGGKPSRVYVQTLQEIREAFEKTKFIQHVKEYLLRLDELPETQELYRHFFEAEVKPSFIGSRLMFGNEVENFELVDEYSVGKSNVQIFNHPNKVAKLYFINPPEYSLSPEKYFLLSKTKEVVSGYNPGRSGLSDIAASRNYFTRVYQATIRDLAHRNNIQIEGEEIEELAEVVSRYTVGYGILELLLSDRKITDVF
;
A
#
# COMPACT_ATOMS: atom_id res chain seq x y z
N MET A 1 -0.91 17.33 -7.43
CA MET A 1 -1.68 16.92 -8.64
C MET A 1 -3.16 17.18 -8.34
N LYS A 2 -4.04 17.31 -9.35
CA LYS A 2 -5.49 17.37 -9.12
C LYS A 2 -6.18 16.14 -9.69
N ILE A 3 -7.09 15.55 -8.92
CA ILE A 3 -7.96 14.45 -9.35
C ILE A 3 -9.38 14.88 -9.01
N GLY A 4 -10.30 14.82 -9.97
CA GLY A 4 -11.71 15.23 -9.75
C GLY A 4 -11.89 16.68 -9.27
N GLY A 5 -10.92 17.56 -9.52
CA GLY A 5 -10.92 18.95 -9.02
C GLY A 5 -10.30 19.15 -7.63
N PHE A 6 -10.00 18.07 -6.90
CA PHE A 6 -9.38 18.12 -5.58
C PHE A 6 -7.87 18.00 -5.67
N GLU A 7 -7.14 18.74 -4.83
CA GLU A 7 -5.71 18.57 -4.69
C GLU A 7 -5.41 17.29 -3.91
N VAL A 8 -4.59 16.44 -4.49
CA VAL A 8 -4.06 15.26 -3.81
C VAL A 8 -2.70 15.56 -3.23
N GLY A 9 -2.38 14.82 -2.16
CA GLY A 9 -1.15 14.95 -1.40
C GLY A 9 0.12 15.02 -2.25
N PRO A 10 1.12 15.82 -1.86
CA PRO A 10 2.42 15.79 -2.52
C PRO A 10 3.09 14.42 -2.36
N TYR A 11 4.02 14.10 -3.26
CA TYR A 11 4.87 12.93 -3.15
C TYR A 11 6.34 13.35 -3.00
N ALA A 12 7.14 12.50 -2.36
CA ALA A 12 8.57 12.66 -2.21
C ALA A 12 9.28 11.32 -2.46
N LEU A 13 10.42 11.37 -3.15
CA LEU A 13 11.31 10.22 -3.27
C LEU A 13 12.41 10.35 -2.21
N ARG A 14 12.57 9.33 -1.37
CA ARG A 14 13.64 9.25 -0.38
C ARG A 14 14.46 7.99 -0.57
N GLU A 15 15.74 8.06 -0.28
CA GLU A 15 16.62 6.90 -0.32
C GLU A 15 16.99 6.51 1.11
N GLU A 16 16.55 5.34 1.55
CA GLU A 16 16.79 4.81 2.89
C GLU A 16 17.22 3.35 2.78
N GLY A 17 18.34 2.98 3.42
CA GLY A 17 18.84 1.60 3.39
C GLY A 17 19.18 1.07 1.99
N GLY A 18 19.54 1.95 1.04
CA GLY A 18 19.84 1.59 -0.35
C GLY A 18 18.61 1.29 -1.21
N LYS A 19 17.41 1.63 -0.72
CA LYS A 19 16.15 1.50 -1.45
C LYS A 19 15.50 2.87 -1.65
N LYS A 20 14.79 3.03 -2.76
CA LYS A 20 14.01 4.22 -3.11
C LYS A 20 12.58 4.09 -2.63
N HIS A 21 12.23 4.92 -1.66
CA HIS A 21 10.90 5.03 -1.08
C HIS A 21 10.14 6.17 -1.75
N LEU A 22 9.04 5.83 -2.42
CA LEU A 22 8.11 6.80 -2.99
C LEU A 22 6.97 7.04 -1.99
N ILE A 23 7.07 8.17 -1.30
CA ILE A 23 6.21 8.52 -0.17
C ILE A 23 5.14 9.51 -0.63
N TYR A 24 3.87 9.18 -0.41
CA TYR A 24 2.71 10.02 -0.69
C TYR A 24 2.15 10.58 0.62
N ALA A 25 2.03 11.90 0.73
CA ALA A 25 1.45 12.55 1.91
C ALA A 25 -0.09 12.51 1.85
N CYS A 26 -0.69 11.45 2.37
CA CYS A 26 -2.12 11.19 2.25
C CYS A 26 -2.99 11.80 3.36
N LYS A 27 -2.38 12.36 4.41
CA LYS A 27 -3.08 12.86 5.61
C LYS A 27 -4.21 13.87 5.35
N ASP A 28 -4.00 14.78 4.41
CA ASP A 28 -4.99 15.82 4.04
C ASP A 28 -5.69 15.48 2.71
N CYS A 29 -5.57 14.24 2.24
CA CYS A 29 -6.16 13.81 0.98
C CYS A 29 -7.65 13.52 1.17
N VAL A 30 -8.47 13.95 0.20
CA VAL A 30 -9.92 13.65 0.18
C VAL A 30 -10.19 12.17 -0.14
N TYR A 31 -9.20 11.50 -0.74
CA TYR A 31 -9.27 10.10 -1.13
C TYR A 31 -8.59 9.19 -0.10
N GLY A 32 -9.06 7.95 0.00
CA GLY A 32 -8.53 6.95 0.91
C GLY A 32 -7.07 6.59 0.60
N ALA A 33 -6.25 6.51 1.64
CA ALA A 33 -4.84 6.13 1.55
C ALA A 33 -4.66 4.62 1.44
N SER A 34 -5.33 3.97 0.49
CA SER A 34 -5.29 2.51 0.28
C SER A 34 -5.28 2.21 -1.21
N LEU A 35 -4.30 1.43 -1.64
CA LEU A 35 -4.23 0.93 -3.01
C LEU A 35 -5.36 -0.05 -3.31
N ALA A 36 -5.85 -0.77 -2.30
CA ALA A 36 -6.93 -1.73 -2.45
C ALA A 36 -8.30 -1.06 -2.50
N ASP A 37 -8.53 -0.08 -1.62
CA ASP A 37 -9.87 0.45 -1.39
C ASP A 37 -10.19 1.69 -2.23
N ASP A 38 -9.20 2.48 -2.65
CA ASP A 38 -9.46 3.73 -3.36
C ASP A 38 -8.89 3.76 -4.80
N PRO A 39 -9.75 3.84 -5.84
CA PRO A 39 -9.31 3.93 -7.24
C PRO A 39 -8.56 5.22 -7.56
N HIS A 40 -8.83 6.33 -6.88
CA HIS A 40 -8.11 7.59 -7.09
C HIS A 40 -6.69 7.52 -6.53
N CYS A 41 -6.50 6.76 -5.45
CA CYS A 41 -5.17 6.43 -4.93
C CYS A 41 -4.36 5.66 -5.98
N ARG A 42 -4.94 4.61 -6.58
CA ARG A 42 -4.32 3.86 -7.69
C ARG A 42 -3.94 4.78 -8.86
N PHE A 43 -4.86 5.65 -9.28
CA PHE A 43 -4.60 6.62 -10.33
C PHE A 43 -3.45 7.57 -9.99
N HIS A 44 -3.37 8.04 -8.75
CA HIS A 44 -2.28 8.89 -8.31
C HIS A 44 -0.95 8.15 -8.39
N ILE A 45 -0.89 6.92 -7.87
CA ILE A 45 0.30 6.07 -7.86
C ILE A 45 0.79 5.80 -9.29
N VAL A 46 -0.10 5.35 -10.17
CA VAL A 46 0.21 5.05 -11.58
C VAL A 46 0.83 6.25 -12.29
N ASN A 47 0.28 7.46 -12.07
CA ASN A 47 0.76 8.67 -12.73
C ASN A 47 2.11 9.16 -12.20
N VAL A 48 2.40 8.95 -10.93
CA VAL A 48 3.71 9.30 -10.36
C VAL A 48 4.77 8.28 -10.78
N LEU A 49 4.45 6.98 -10.78
CA LEU A 49 5.34 5.91 -11.27
C LEU A 49 5.69 6.02 -12.77
N GLN A 50 4.91 6.77 -13.57
CA GLN A 50 5.28 7.09 -14.96
C GLN A 50 6.52 8.00 -15.03
N LYS A 51 6.81 8.74 -13.96
CA LYS A 51 7.85 9.80 -13.91
C LYS A 51 9.00 9.47 -12.96
N SER A 52 8.79 8.55 -12.03
CA SER A 52 9.77 8.17 -11.02
C SER A 52 9.85 6.66 -10.88
N ASP A 53 11.04 6.18 -10.57
CA ASP A 53 11.29 4.79 -10.25
C ASP A 53 11.45 4.62 -8.73
N ALA A 54 10.91 3.54 -8.19
CA ALA A 54 10.83 3.31 -6.75
C ALA A 54 10.84 1.82 -6.42
N ASP A 55 11.48 1.48 -5.31
CA ASP A 55 11.50 0.13 -4.77
C ASP A 55 10.32 -0.10 -3.82
N LEU A 56 9.84 0.95 -3.15
CA LEU A 56 8.76 0.87 -2.16
C LEU A 56 7.77 2.01 -2.36
N ILE A 57 6.47 1.74 -2.23
CA ILE A 57 5.41 2.75 -2.17
C ILE A 57 4.97 2.91 -0.72
N VAL A 58 4.96 4.14 -0.22
CA VAL A 58 4.52 4.46 1.14
C VAL A 58 3.37 5.46 1.08
N LEU A 59 2.19 5.06 1.54
CA LEU A 59 1.05 5.97 1.72
C LEU A 59 1.06 6.46 3.17
N ALA A 60 1.50 7.70 3.38
CA ALA A 60 1.64 8.31 4.69
C ALA A 60 0.36 9.07 5.06
N ASP A 61 -0.54 8.39 5.78
CA ASP A 61 -1.77 8.96 6.35
C ASP A 61 -1.62 9.05 7.88
N VAL A 62 -2.67 8.73 8.65
CA VAL A 62 -2.56 8.40 10.06
C VAL A 62 -1.52 7.29 10.23
N TYR A 63 -1.57 6.23 9.43
CA TYR A 63 -0.52 5.20 9.39
C TYR A 63 0.28 5.28 8.09
N GLU A 64 1.52 4.78 8.12
CA GLU A 64 2.26 4.49 6.89
C GLU A 64 1.83 3.11 6.39
N ARG A 65 1.16 3.07 5.24
CA ARG A 65 0.94 1.82 4.50
C ARG A 65 2.07 1.62 3.52
N VAL A 66 2.89 0.61 3.76
CA VAL A 66 4.05 0.30 2.94
C VAL A 66 3.73 -0.89 2.04
N TYR A 67 3.90 -0.70 0.73
CA TYR A 67 3.86 -1.75 -0.26
C TYR A 67 5.28 -2.16 -0.62
N ASN A 68 5.53 -3.47 -0.65
CA ASN A 68 6.86 -4.03 -0.82
C ASN A 68 7.37 -3.90 -2.27
N GLU A 69 8.59 -4.37 -2.53
CA GLU A 69 9.23 -4.33 -3.85
C GLU A 69 8.46 -5.09 -4.93
N GLU A 70 7.88 -6.24 -4.57
CA GLU A 70 7.12 -7.04 -5.52
C GLU A 70 5.84 -6.31 -5.94
N GLN A 71 5.08 -5.80 -4.97
CA GLN A 71 3.87 -5.01 -5.20
C GLN A 71 4.18 -3.71 -5.95
N THR A 72 5.27 -3.03 -5.60
CA THR A 72 5.70 -1.79 -6.28
C THR A 72 6.09 -2.07 -7.72
N LYS A 73 6.82 -3.15 -7.99
CA LYS A 73 7.18 -3.58 -9.34
C LYS A 73 5.95 -3.95 -10.18
N GLN A 74 4.98 -4.66 -9.60
CA GLN A 74 3.72 -4.95 -10.25
C GLN A 74 3.00 -3.66 -10.69
N TRP A 75 2.95 -2.63 -9.83
CA TRP A 75 2.37 -1.33 -10.18
C TRP A 75 3.20 -0.53 -11.18
N LYS A 76 4.53 -0.70 -11.17
CA LYS A 76 5.41 -0.12 -12.18
C LYS A 76 5.13 -0.72 -13.57
N GLU A 77 4.92 -2.04 -13.67
CA GLU A 77 4.52 -2.70 -14.92
C GLU A 77 3.18 -2.16 -15.45
N ILE A 78 2.19 -1.91 -14.57
CA ILE A 78 0.92 -1.26 -14.95
C ILE A 78 1.15 0.17 -15.43
N SER A 79 2.01 0.92 -14.75
CA SER A 79 2.37 2.29 -15.12
C SER A 79 3.03 2.36 -16.51
N ASP A 80 3.90 1.40 -16.80
CA ASP A 80 4.56 1.27 -18.11
C ASP A 80 3.56 0.82 -19.20
N LEU A 81 2.59 -0.05 -18.85
CA LEU A 81 1.50 -0.43 -19.75
C LEU A 81 0.64 0.77 -20.17
N VAL A 82 0.34 1.69 -19.24
CA VAL A 82 -0.36 2.94 -19.55
C VAL A 82 0.43 3.78 -20.57
N ASN A 83 1.75 3.85 -20.43
CA ASN A 83 2.60 4.58 -21.39
C ASN A 83 2.66 3.87 -22.76
N ASP A 84 2.76 2.54 -22.77
CA ASP A 84 2.76 1.75 -24.00
C ASP A 84 1.46 1.96 -24.79
N PHE A 85 0.31 1.90 -24.12
CA PHE A 85 -0.99 2.13 -24.75
C PHE A 85 -1.15 3.55 -25.27
N LYS A 86 -0.62 4.54 -24.54
CA LYS A 86 -0.58 5.92 -25.02
C LYS A 86 0.26 6.09 -26.28
N GLY A 87 1.39 5.40 -26.37
CA GLY A 87 2.27 5.46 -27.53
C GLY A 87 1.72 4.75 -28.77
N LYS A 88 0.93 3.68 -28.57
CA LYS A 88 0.35 2.89 -29.67
C LYS A 88 -0.97 3.44 -30.21
N GLU A 89 -1.66 4.27 -29.43
CA GLU A 89 -2.92 4.92 -29.83
C GLU A 89 -3.94 3.92 -30.41
N TYR A 90 -4.20 2.80 -29.72
CA TYR A 90 -5.12 1.75 -30.20
C TYR A 90 -6.54 2.25 -30.48
N TRP A 91 -6.92 3.43 -29.96
CA TRP A 91 -8.19 4.08 -30.26
C TRP A 91 -8.22 4.74 -31.65
N SER A 92 -7.08 4.87 -32.33
CA SER A 92 -7.02 5.48 -33.66
C SER A 92 -7.74 4.64 -34.71
N TYR A 93 -8.27 5.32 -35.73
CA TYR A 93 -9.18 4.77 -36.72
C TYR A 93 -8.67 3.48 -37.41
N SER A 94 -7.36 3.35 -37.66
CA SER A 94 -6.76 2.16 -38.28
C SER A 94 -6.84 0.89 -37.45
N HIS A 95 -7.05 0.99 -36.14
CA HIS A 95 -7.13 -0.13 -35.22
C HIS A 95 -8.58 -0.57 -34.94
N LEU A 96 -9.56 0.19 -35.44
CA LEU A 96 -10.97 -0.02 -35.11
C LEU A 96 -11.72 -0.88 -36.12
N GLY A 97 -11.18 -1.08 -37.32
CA GLY A 97 -11.83 -1.83 -38.39
C GLY A 97 -11.24 -1.50 -39.75
N ASP A 98 -11.63 -2.24 -40.78
CA ASP A 98 -11.28 -1.91 -42.16
C ASP A 98 -12.42 -1.14 -42.85
N PRO A 99 -12.24 0.16 -43.16
CA PRO A 99 -13.28 0.99 -43.80
C PRO A 99 -13.70 0.53 -45.18
N GLN A 100 -12.86 -0.27 -45.87
CA GLN A 100 -13.16 -0.76 -47.21
C GLN A 100 -14.11 -1.95 -47.17
N THR A 101 -14.18 -2.67 -46.05
CA THR A 101 -14.94 -3.91 -45.93
C THR A 101 -16.02 -3.87 -44.85
N GLU A 102 -16.01 -2.84 -43.99
CA GLU A 102 -16.90 -2.72 -42.84
C GLU A 102 -17.69 -1.41 -42.82
N SER A 103 -18.86 -1.43 -42.18
CA SER A 103 -19.66 -0.22 -41.95
C SER A 103 -19.03 0.64 -40.85
N GLU A 104 -18.80 1.92 -41.14
CA GLU A 104 -18.27 2.89 -40.17
C GLU A 104 -19.19 3.13 -38.97
N SER A 105 -20.47 2.73 -39.06
CA SER A 105 -21.45 2.88 -37.98
C SER A 105 -21.02 2.24 -36.65
N GLU A 106 -20.15 1.21 -36.69
CA GLU A 106 -19.64 0.55 -35.48
C GLU A 106 -18.35 1.19 -34.93
N PHE A 107 -17.65 2.01 -35.72
CA PHE A 107 -16.32 2.51 -35.37
C PHE A 107 -16.36 3.43 -34.16
N GLY A 108 -17.39 4.27 -34.04
CA GLY A 108 -17.57 5.11 -32.85
C GLY A 108 -17.73 4.32 -31.56
N ALA A 109 -18.47 3.19 -31.60
CA ALA A 109 -18.62 2.32 -30.45
C ALA A 109 -17.30 1.61 -30.09
N ARG A 110 -16.56 1.14 -31.09
CA ARG A 110 -15.24 0.50 -30.90
C ARG A 110 -14.20 1.48 -30.37
N HIS A 111 -14.17 2.70 -30.88
CA HIS A 111 -13.34 3.79 -30.37
C HIS A 111 -13.57 3.99 -28.88
N ASN A 112 -14.84 4.17 -28.49
CA ASN A 112 -15.19 4.41 -27.09
C ASN A 112 -14.82 3.23 -26.19
N GLU A 113 -15.03 1.99 -26.64
CA GLU A 113 -14.66 0.80 -25.88
C GLU A 113 -13.15 0.73 -25.66
N VAL A 114 -12.34 0.93 -26.71
CA VAL A 114 -10.87 0.90 -26.62
C VAL A 114 -10.35 2.05 -25.77
N MET A 115 -10.90 3.26 -25.91
CA MET A 115 -10.53 4.41 -25.09
C MET A 115 -10.84 4.17 -23.61
N GLN A 116 -11.99 3.56 -23.32
CA GLN A 116 -12.34 3.18 -21.96
C GLN A 116 -11.37 2.15 -21.38
N ILE A 117 -11.03 1.11 -22.14
CA ILE A 117 -10.10 0.06 -21.68
C ILE A 117 -8.70 0.61 -21.47
N THR A 118 -8.15 1.30 -22.48
CA THR A 118 -6.71 1.62 -22.54
C THR A 118 -6.33 2.91 -21.81
N TYR A 119 -7.29 3.83 -21.64
CA TYR A 119 -7.02 5.14 -21.06
C TYR A 119 -7.84 5.40 -19.79
N GLU A 120 -9.17 5.38 -19.89
CA GLU A 120 -10.05 5.87 -18.81
C GLU A 120 -10.09 4.93 -17.60
N VAL A 121 -10.18 3.62 -17.81
CA VAL A 121 -10.33 2.64 -16.72
C VAL A 121 -8.98 2.14 -16.24
N LEU A 122 -8.01 1.89 -17.15
CA LEU A 122 -6.73 1.27 -16.82
C LEU A 122 -6.01 1.94 -15.64
N SER A 123 -5.95 3.26 -15.63
CA SER A 123 -5.21 3.99 -14.60
C SER A 123 -5.88 3.94 -13.21
N TYR A 124 -7.18 3.66 -13.14
CA TYR A 124 -7.95 3.58 -11.90
C TYR A 124 -8.19 2.14 -11.43
N ASP A 125 -8.40 1.22 -12.37
CA ASP A 125 -8.72 -0.18 -12.11
C ASP A 125 -8.22 -1.08 -13.27
N PRO A 126 -6.93 -1.48 -13.23
CA PRO A 126 -6.36 -2.39 -14.23
C PRO A 126 -7.12 -3.72 -14.38
N ILE A 127 -7.62 -4.29 -13.29
CA ILE A 127 -8.42 -5.52 -13.33
C ILE A 127 -9.69 -5.30 -14.14
N LYS A 128 -10.44 -4.24 -13.83
CA LYS A 128 -11.68 -3.92 -14.56
C LYS A 128 -11.44 -3.62 -16.03
N ALA A 129 -10.34 -2.93 -16.36
CA ALA A 129 -9.94 -2.69 -17.75
C ALA A 129 -9.68 -4.00 -18.50
N TYR A 130 -8.95 -4.93 -17.87
CA TYR A 130 -8.70 -6.26 -18.42
C TYR A 130 -9.98 -7.09 -18.62
N LEU A 131 -10.87 -7.14 -17.61
CA LEU A 131 -12.16 -7.84 -17.71
C LEU A 131 -13.06 -7.26 -18.80
N ARG A 132 -13.04 -5.92 -19.00
CA ARG A 132 -13.72 -5.26 -20.12
C ARG A 132 -13.14 -5.67 -21.46
N CYS A 133 -11.82 -5.75 -21.60
CA CYS A 133 -11.16 -6.25 -22.80
C CYS A 133 -11.60 -7.68 -23.14
N LEU A 134 -11.61 -8.59 -22.16
CA LEU A 134 -12.10 -9.96 -22.36
C LEU A 134 -13.57 -9.99 -22.79
N SER A 135 -14.40 -9.14 -22.19
CA SER A 135 -15.83 -9.03 -22.53
C SER A 135 -16.03 -8.50 -23.94
N ALA A 136 -15.24 -7.52 -24.38
CA ALA A 136 -15.25 -6.98 -25.74
C ALA A 136 -14.85 -8.05 -26.77
N ILE A 137 -13.81 -8.85 -26.49
CA ILE A 137 -13.42 -9.99 -27.34
C ILE A 137 -14.55 -11.01 -27.45
N LYS A 138 -15.18 -11.37 -26.33
CA LYS A 138 -16.30 -12.33 -26.29
C LYS A 138 -17.51 -11.81 -27.08
N LYS A 139 -17.83 -10.53 -26.94
CA LYS A 139 -18.93 -9.86 -27.66
C LYS A 139 -18.68 -9.86 -29.18
N GLU A 140 -17.45 -9.62 -29.61
CA GLU A 140 -17.12 -9.65 -31.04
C GLU A 140 -17.15 -11.08 -31.58
N ALA A 141 -16.67 -12.06 -30.82
CA ALA A 141 -16.74 -13.48 -31.18
C ALA A 141 -18.19 -14.00 -31.29
N SER A 142 -19.10 -13.52 -30.44
CA SER A 142 -20.51 -13.95 -30.48
C SER A 142 -21.29 -13.41 -31.67
N LYS A 143 -20.82 -12.36 -32.36
CA LYS A 143 -21.45 -11.86 -33.59
C LYS A 143 -21.57 -12.94 -34.67
N VAL A 144 -20.61 -13.87 -34.73
CA VAL A 144 -20.66 -15.02 -35.65
C VAL A 144 -21.91 -15.87 -35.43
N GLN A 145 -22.33 -16.03 -34.17
CA GLN A 145 -23.51 -16.82 -33.80
C GLN A 145 -24.82 -16.09 -34.09
N THR A 146 -24.82 -14.76 -34.05
CA THR A 146 -25.99 -13.92 -34.34
C THR A 146 -26.09 -13.51 -35.82
N GLY A 147 -25.23 -14.06 -36.70
CA GLY A 147 -25.23 -13.81 -38.14
C GLY A 147 -24.50 -12.52 -38.56
N GLY A 148 -23.84 -11.83 -37.63
CA GLY A 148 -22.97 -10.69 -37.91
C GLY A 148 -21.55 -11.10 -38.33
N LYS A 149 -20.85 -10.20 -39.04
CA LYS A 149 -19.44 -10.40 -39.40
C LYS A 149 -18.54 -9.72 -38.36
N PRO A 150 -17.70 -10.46 -37.63
CA PRO A 150 -16.73 -9.85 -36.72
C PRO A 150 -15.65 -9.12 -37.51
N SER A 151 -15.22 -7.97 -36.99
CA SER A 151 -14.08 -7.26 -37.55
C SER A 151 -12.77 -7.96 -37.23
N ARG A 152 -12.00 -8.35 -38.26
CA ARG A 152 -10.69 -8.98 -38.07
C ARG A 152 -9.68 -8.00 -37.45
N VAL A 153 -9.67 -6.76 -37.93
CA VAL A 153 -8.77 -5.70 -37.45
C VAL A 153 -9.07 -5.40 -35.99
N TYR A 154 -10.33 -5.17 -35.64
CA TYR A 154 -10.70 -4.86 -34.26
C TYR A 154 -10.41 -6.01 -33.29
N VAL A 155 -10.71 -7.25 -33.70
CA VAL A 155 -10.38 -8.43 -32.88
C VAL A 155 -8.87 -8.53 -32.68
N GLN A 156 -8.06 -8.30 -33.71
CA GLN A 156 -6.61 -8.29 -33.58
C GLN A 156 -6.14 -7.21 -32.59
N THR A 157 -6.63 -5.99 -32.69
CA THR A 157 -6.35 -4.92 -31.73
C THR A 157 -6.68 -5.33 -30.30
N LEU A 158 -7.86 -5.91 -30.07
CA LEU A 158 -8.26 -6.38 -28.74
C LEU A 158 -7.38 -7.54 -28.24
N GLN A 159 -6.91 -8.42 -29.13
CA GLN A 159 -5.98 -9.49 -28.77
C GLN A 159 -4.61 -8.93 -28.37
N GLU A 160 -4.08 -7.94 -29.11
CA GLU A 160 -2.83 -7.25 -28.78
C GLU A 160 -2.92 -6.55 -27.42
N ILE A 161 -4.05 -5.87 -27.14
CA ILE A 161 -4.33 -5.26 -25.83
C ILE A 161 -4.36 -6.34 -24.73
N ARG A 162 -5.09 -7.45 -24.95
CA ARG A 162 -5.15 -8.57 -23.99
C ARG A 162 -3.77 -9.13 -23.71
N GLU A 163 -2.97 -9.39 -24.73
CA GLU A 163 -1.61 -9.92 -24.58
C GLU A 163 -0.70 -8.96 -23.81
N ALA A 164 -0.85 -7.65 -24.02
CA ALA A 164 -0.11 -6.65 -23.27
C ALA A 164 -0.50 -6.65 -21.77
N PHE A 165 -1.78 -6.80 -21.45
CA PHE A 165 -2.23 -7.01 -20.06
C PHE A 165 -1.63 -8.28 -19.46
N GLU A 166 -1.74 -9.41 -20.17
CA GLU A 166 -1.28 -10.73 -19.70
C GLU A 166 0.25 -10.84 -19.59
N LYS A 167 1.03 -9.88 -20.10
CA LYS A 167 2.48 -9.79 -19.86
C LYS A 167 2.83 -9.24 -18.48
N THR A 168 1.91 -8.52 -17.84
CA THR A 168 2.12 -7.97 -16.49
C THR A 168 1.90 -9.04 -15.43
N LYS A 169 2.78 -9.10 -14.44
CA LYS A 169 2.70 -10.11 -13.37
C LYS A 169 1.41 -9.98 -12.57
N PHE A 170 0.96 -8.76 -12.33
CA PHE A 170 -0.27 -8.52 -11.60
C PHE A 170 -1.48 -9.17 -12.28
N ILE A 171 -1.64 -8.97 -13.60
CA ILE A 171 -2.75 -9.57 -14.34
C ILE A 171 -2.59 -11.09 -14.48
N GLN A 172 -1.36 -11.62 -14.55
CA GLN A 172 -1.14 -13.06 -14.51
C GLN A 172 -1.66 -13.69 -13.22
N HIS A 173 -1.31 -13.12 -12.05
CA HIS A 173 -1.80 -13.59 -10.76
C HIS A 173 -3.33 -13.47 -10.65
N VAL A 174 -3.90 -12.34 -11.10
CA VAL A 174 -5.37 -12.15 -11.14
C VAL A 174 -6.03 -13.22 -12.01
N LYS A 175 -5.49 -13.49 -13.21
CA LYS A 175 -6.02 -14.51 -14.12
C LYS A 175 -5.99 -15.90 -13.48
N GLU A 176 -4.89 -16.29 -12.85
CA GLU A 176 -4.77 -17.58 -12.15
C GLU A 176 -5.74 -17.71 -10.98
N TYR A 177 -5.95 -16.64 -10.23
CA TYR A 177 -6.90 -16.62 -9.11
C TYR A 177 -8.34 -16.72 -9.59
N LEU A 178 -8.73 -15.95 -10.61
CA LEU A 178 -10.07 -15.99 -11.20
C LEU A 178 -10.43 -17.37 -11.78
N LEU A 179 -9.46 -18.14 -12.28
CA LEU A 179 -9.68 -19.50 -12.77
C LEU A 179 -10.06 -20.51 -11.67
N ARG A 180 -9.77 -20.20 -10.40
CA ARG A 180 -10.07 -21.05 -9.24
C ARG A 180 -11.41 -20.71 -8.57
N LEU A 181 -12.08 -19.65 -9.04
CA LEU A 181 -13.31 -19.16 -8.46
C LEU A 181 -14.51 -19.57 -9.33
N ASP A 182 -15.60 -19.96 -8.67
CA ASP A 182 -16.86 -20.30 -9.33
C ASP A 182 -17.64 -19.04 -9.76
N GLU A 183 -17.48 -17.95 -9.01
CA GLU A 183 -18.13 -16.65 -9.25
C GLU A 183 -17.10 -15.52 -9.35
N LEU A 184 -17.41 -14.49 -10.14
CA LEU A 184 -16.57 -13.32 -10.32
C LEU A 184 -16.77 -12.35 -9.14
N PRO A 185 -15.78 -12.15 -8.26
CA PRO A 185 -15.89 -11.22 -7.15
C PRO A 185 -15.79 -9.76 -7.63
N GLU A 186 -16.10 -8.83 -6.74
CA GLU A 186 -15.86 -7.41 -7.00
C GLU A 186 -14.36 -7.13 -7.11
N THR A 187 -13.98 -6.16 -7.98
CA THR A 187 -12.56 -5.86 -8.20
C THR A 187 -11.87 -5.38 -6.92
N GLN A 188 -12.59 -4.73 -6.01
CA GLN A 188 -12.06 -4.30 -4.71
C GLN A 188 -11.60 -5.48 -3.84
N GLU A 189 -12.34 -6.60 -3.83
CA GLU A 189 -11.96 -7.79 -3.08
C GLU A 189 -10.68 -8.43 -3.64
N LEU A 190 -10.53 -8.41 -4.97
CA LEU A 190 -9.31 -8.85 -5.64
C LEU A 190 -8.11 -8.00 -5.22
N TYR A 191 -8.25 -6.66 -5.18
CA TYR A 191 -7.14 -5.83 -4.72
C TYR A 191 -6.79 -6.07 -3.26
N ARG A 192 -7.77 -6.31 -2.37
CA ARG A 192 -7.49 -6.65 -0.97
C ARG A 192 -6.70 -7.95 -0.84
N HIS A 193 -7.00 -8.95 -1.67
CA HIS A 193 -6.27 -10.21 -1.70
C HIS A 193 -4.82 -10.06 -2.14
N PHE A 194 -4.54 -9.25 -3.16
CA PHE A 194 -3.18 -9.08 -3.71
C PHE A 194 -2.36 -7.98 -3.04
N PHE A 195 -3.01 -7.00 -2.42
CA PHE A 195 -2.37 -5.80 -1.87
C PHE A 195 -2.76 -5.55 -0.41
N GLU A 196 -2.24 -6.41 0.45
CA GLU A 196 -2.16 -6.11 1.87
C GLU A 196 -0.94 -5.21 2.10
N ALA A 197 -1.19 -4.03 2.65
CA ALA A 197 -0.14 -3.10 3.02
C ALA A 197 0.39 -3.44 4.41
N GLU A 198 1.70 -3.39 4.58
CA GLU A 198 2.30 -3.39 5.91
C GLU A 198 1.95 -2.06 6.59
N VAL A 199 1.14 -2.12 7.65
CA VAL A 199 0.75 -0.94 8.43
C VAL A 199 1.85 -0.65 9.44
N LYS A 200 2.60 0.42 9.21
CA LYS A 200 3.68 0.87 10.05
C LYS A 200 3.30 2.16 10.78
N PRO A 201 3.60 2.23 12.08
CA PRO A 201 3.76 3.50 12.75
C PRO A 201 4.84 4.40 12.11
N SER A 202 4.45 5.53 11.50
CA SER A 202 5.32 6.63 11.04
C SER A 202 6.42 7.10 12.01
N PHE A 203 6.31 6.82 13.32
CA PHE A 203 7.32 7.18 14.31
C PHE A 203 8.40 6.12 14.57
N ILE A 204 8.23 4.88 14.08
CA ILE A 204 9.17 3.77 14.27
C ILE A 204 10.16 3.77 13.11
N GLY A 205 11.47 3.72 13.37
CA GLY A 205 12.49 3.65 12.31
C GLY A 205 12.63 2.24 11.71
N SER A 206 12.43 1.20 12.53
CA SER A 206 12.56 -0.21 12.16
C SER A 206 11.32 -0.77 11.46
N ARG A 207 11.52 -1.64 10.45
CA ARG A 207 10.46 -2.41 9.81
C ARG A 207 10.27 -3.73 10.56
N LEU A 208 9.06 -4.03 10.97
CA LEU A 208 8.66 -5.38 11.35
C LEU A 208 7.94 -5.99 10.15
N MET A 209 8.47 -7.08 9.64
CA MET A 209 7.88 -7.80 8.51
C MET A 209 6.69 -8.60 9.05
N PHE A 210 5.48 -8.09 8.84
CA PHE A 210 4.25 -8.84 9.04
C PHE A 210 3.74 -9.23 7.67
N GLY A 211 4.00 -10.48 7.26
CA GLY A 211 3.65 -10.92 5.92
C GLY A 211 3.49 -12.42 5.85
N ASN A 212 2.68 -12.84 4.89
CA ASN A 212 2.13 -14.16 4.60
C ASN A 212 3.16 -15.30 4.40
N GLU A 213 4.45 -15.04 4.65
CA GLU A 213 5.50 -16.05 4.76
C GLU A 213 5.29 -16.98 5.98
N VAL A 214 4.54 -16.53 6.99
CA VAL A 214 4.25 -17.31 8.21
C VAL A 214 3.32 -18.50 7.97
N GLU A 215 2.57 -18.55 6.85
CA GLU A 215 1.67 -19.67 6.57
C GLU A 215 2.38 -21.03 6.45
N ASN A 216 3.68 -21.02 6.11
CA ASN A 216 4.51 -22.23 6.02
C ASN A 216 5.52 -22.38 7.18
N PHE A 217 5.43 -21.53 8.20
CA PHE A 217 6.33 -21.59 9.35
C PHE A 217 5.69 -22.37 10.48
N GLU A 218 6.46 -23.31 11.05
CA GLU A 218 6.01 -24.07 12.21
C GLU A 218 6.31 -23.27 13.48
N LEU A 219 5.29 -22.97 14.28
CA LEU A 219 5.47 -22.31 15.57
C LEU A 219 6.18 -23.27 16.54
N VAL A 220 7.34 -22.88 17.02
CA VAL A 220 8.20 -23.67 17.93
C VAL A 220 8.00 -23.28 19.38
N ASP A 221 7.89 -21.99 19.66
CA ASP A 221 7.75 -21.46 21.02
C ASP A 221 7.02 -20.11 20.99
N GLU A 222 6.31 -19.80 22.06
CA GLU A 222 5.60 -18.53 22.24
C GLU A 222 5.68 -18.11 23.72
N TYR A 223 6.07 -16.86 23.96
CA TYR A 223 6.17 -16.31 25.31
C TYR A 223 6.07 -14.78 25.32
N SER A 224 5.71 -14.21 26.47
CA SER A 224 5.62 -12.76 26.64
C SER A 224 6.92 -12.15 27.15
N VAL A 225 7.28 -10.99 26.58
CA VAL A 225 8.34 -10.10 27.09
C VAL A 225 7.70 -8.76 27.40
N GLY A 226 7.45 -8.50 28.69
CA GLY A 226 6.67 -7.34 29.13
C GLY A 226 5.24 -7.40 28.58
N LYS A 227 4.82 -6.37 27.85
CA LYS A 227 3.52 -6.31 27.14
C LYS A 227 3.60 -6.79 25.67
N SER A 228 4.75 -7.27 25.23
CA SER A 228 4.95 -7.75 23.85
C SER A 228 4.88 -9.27 23.81
N ASN A 229 4.38 -9.82 22.71
CA ASN A 229 4.38 -11.26 22.47
C ASN A 229 5.57 -11.63 21.57
N VAL A 230 6.27 -12.70 21.92
CA VAL A 230 7.40 -13.24 21.17
C VAL A 230 7.03 -14.62 20.65
N GLN A 231 7.24 -14.82 19.35
CA GLN A 231 6.98 -16.07 18.66
C GLN A 231 8.26 -16.55 17.96
N ILE A 232 8.61 -17.81 18.15
CA ILE A 232 9.76 -18.46 17.52
C ILE A 232 9.24 -19.42 16.46
N PHE A 233 9.67 -19.22 15.23
CA PHE A 233 9.25 -20.02 14.09
C PHE A 233 10.38 -20.85 13.49
N ASN A 234 10.04 -22.02 12.97
CA ASN A 234 10.92 -22.83 12.14
C ASN A 234 10.62 -22.55 10.67
N HIS A 235 11.65 -22.26 9.89
CA HIS A 235 11.51 -22.00 8.46
C HIS A 235 11.87 -23.27 7.67
N PRO A 236 11.02 -23.76 6.75
CA PRO A 236 11.22 -25.04 6.08
C PRO A 236 12.55 -25.13 5.31
N ASN A 237 12.98 -24.02 4.70
CA ASN A 237 14.22 -23.95 3.91
C ASN A 237 15.42 -23.27 4.62
N LYS A 238 15.33 -22.91 5.92
CA LYS A 238 16.45 -22.27 6.64
C LYS A 238 16.72 -23.03 7.94
N VAL A 239 18.00 -23.24 8.23
CA VAL A 239 18.43 -23.91 9.48
C VAL A 239 18.20 -23.01 10.71
N ALA A 240 18.25 -21.70 10.52
CA ALA A 240 18.03 -20.74 11.60
C ALA A 240 16.53 -20.55 11.89
N LYS A 241 16.18 -20.61 13.17
CA LYS A 241 14.85 -20.22 13.66
C LYS A 241 14.67 -18.71 13.55
N LEU A 242 13.45 -18.29 13.29
CA LEU A 242 13.08 -16.89 13.21
C LEU A 242 12.50 -16.42 14.54
N TYR A 243 12.98 -15.29 15.03
CA TYR A 243 12.48 -14.63 16.24
C TYR A 243 11.59 -13.46 15.82
N PHE A 244 10.31 -13.50 16.20
CA PHE A 244 9.35 -12.42 15.97
C PHE A 244 8.93 -11.84 17.31
N ILE A 245 9.01 -10.52 17.43
CA ILE A 245 8.45 -9.78 18.57
C ILE A 245 7.38 -8.84 18.05
N ASN A 246 6.22 -8.85 18.72
CA ASN A 246 5.04 -8.07 18.37
C ASN A 246 4.82 -7.01 19.45
N PRO A 247 5.32 -5.77 19.24
CA PRO A 247 5.14 -4.71 20.20
C PRO A 247 3.69 -4.24 20.26
N PRO A 248 3.19 -3.83 21.43
CA PRO A 248 1.80 -3.37 21.59
C PRO A 248 1.47 -2.15 20.72
N GLU A 249 2.47 -1.34 20.36
CA GLU A 249 2.30 -0.18 19.49
C GLU A 249 1.82 -0.49 18.06
N TYR A 250 1.94 -1.74 17.60
CA TYR A 250 1.42 -2.17 16.29
C TYR A 250 -0.07 -2.51 16.33
N SER A 251 -0.65 -2.71 17.51
CA SER A 251 -2.06 -3.02 17.71
C SER A 251 -2.90 -1.81 18.13
N LEU A 252 -2.33 -0.60 18.07
CA LEU A 252 -3.00 0.62 18.51
C LEU A 252 -4.10 1.07 17.54
N SER A 253 -5.20 1.58 18.09
CA SER A 253 -6.29 2.18 17.32
C SER A 253 -5.85 3.48 16.62
N PRO A 254 -6.56 3.91 15.54
CA PRO A 254 -6.21 5.12 14.79
C PRO A 254 -6.14 6.39 15.66
N GLU A 255 -7.02 6.48 16.65
CA GLU A 255 -7.07 7.59 17.60
C GLU A 255 -5.84 7.61 18.52
N LYS A 256 -5.49 6.47 19.12
CA LYS A 256 -4.29 6.33 19.96
C LYS A 256 -3.02 6.59 19.17
N TYR A 257 -3.00 6.13 17.92
CA TYR A 257 -1.92 6.39 16.99
C TYR A 257 -1.72 7.88 16.71
N PHE A 258 -2.81 8.57 16.37
CA PHE A 258 -2.80 10.01 16.13
C PHE A 258 -2.22 10.76 17.33
N LEU A 259 -2.63 10.39 18.54
CA LEU A 259 -2.10 10.97 19.78
C LEU A 259 -0.59 10.76 19.91
N LEU A 260 -0.07 9.56 19.65
CA LEU A 260 1.37 9.29 19.70
C LEU A 260 2.16 10.14 18.70
N SER A 261 1.74 10.13 17.43
CA SER A 261 2.44 10.82 16.35
C SER A 261 2.46 12.33 16.60
N LYS A 262 1.31 12.91 16.96
CA LYS A 262 1.23 14.34 17.31
C LYS A 262 1.99 14.71 18.57
N THR A 263 2.01 13.85 19.58
CA THR A 263 2.80 14.08 20.80
C THR A 263 4.29 14.14 20.46
N LYS A 264 4.79 13.20 19.65
CA LYS A 264 6.18 13.22 19.19
C LYS A 264 6.49 14.51 18.44
N GLU A 265 5.65 14.92 17.50
CA GLU A 265 5.82 16.16 16.72
C GLU A 265 5.89 17.40 17.61
N VAL A 266 4.94 17.55 18.55
CA VAL A 266 4.87 18.70 19.47
C VAL A 266 6.08 18.76 20.39
N VAL A 267 6.49 17.62 20.96
CA VAL A 267 7.59 17.57 21.93
C VAL A 267 8.97 17.61 21.24
N SER A 268 9.08 17.19 19.97
CA SER A 268 10.34 17.33 19.20
C SER A 268 10.75 18.79 19.01
N GLY A 269 9.80 19.73 19.04
CA GLY A 269 10.08 21.16 19.03
C GLY A 269 10.45 21.76 20.40
N TYR A 270 10.38 20.98 21.48
CA TYR A 270 10.60 21.44 22.84
C TYR A 270 12.07 21.29 23.27
N ASN A 271 12.77 22.42 23.46
CA ASN A 271 14.13 22.44 24.00
C ASN A 271 14.10 22.68 25.51
N PRO A 272 14.34 21.67 26.36
CA PRO A 272 14.41 21.87 27.81
C PRO A 272 15.60 22.77 28.20
N GLY A 273 15.42 23.59 29.24
CA GLY A 273 16.48 24.42 29.80
C GLY A 273 17.65 23.58 30.33
N ARG A 274 18.89 24.07 30.16
CA ARG A 274 20.17 23.36 30.38
C ARG A 274 20.41 22.75 31.78
N SER A 275 19.50 22.86 32.73
CA SER A 275 19.76 22.60 34.16
C SER A 275 19.18 21.30 34.73
N GLY A 276 18.73 20.34 33.92
CA GLY A 276 18.05 19.12 34.43
C GLY A 276 18.40 17.78 33.79
N LEU A 277 19.34 17.71 32.84
CA LEU A 277 19.56 16.53 31.98
C LEU A 277 20.89 15.81 32.23
N SER A 278 21.45 15.87 33.44
CA SER A 278 22.69 15.16 33.78
C SER A 278 22.47 13.68 34.14
N ASP A 279 21.24 13.27 34.45
CA ASP A 279 20.88 11.88 34.76
C ASP A 279 19.85 11.36 33.75
N ILE A 280 20.16 10.23 33.11
CA ILE A 280 19.33 9.56 32.08
C ILE A 280 17.99 9.11 32.68
N ALA A 281 17.98 8.61 33.92
CA ALA A 281 16.76 8.14 34.57
C ALA A 281 15.82 9.30 34.92
N ALA A 282 16.39 10.39 35.46
CA ALA A 282 15.65 11.63 35.73
C ALA A 282 15.09 12.25 34.43
N SER A 283 15.89 12.24 33.37
CA SER A 283 15.50 12.75 32.05
C SER A 283 14.32 11.96 31.47
N ARG A 284 14.36 10.63 31.55
CA ARG A 284 13.28 9.76 31.08
C ARG A 284 11.98 10.04 31.84
N ASN A 285 12.03 10.09 33.17
CA ASN A 285 10.87 10.39 34.00
C ASN A 285 10.29 11.78 33.72
N TYR A 286 11.15 12.76 33.44
CA TYR A 286 10.72 14.10 33.02
C TYR A 286 9.97 14.05 31.69
N PHE A 287 10.57 13.46 30.65
CA PHE A 287 9.95 13.35 29.33
C PHE A 287 8.66 12.54 29.36
N THR A 288 8.58 11.44 30.12
CA THR A 288 7.33 10.69 30.30
C THR A 288 6.20 11.58 30.82
N ARG A 289 6.45 12.44 31.82
CA ARG A 289 5.43 13.37 32.33
C ARG A 289 5.03 14.41 31.29
N VAL A 290 6.00 14.91 30.51
CA VAL A 290 5.74 15.84 29.40
C VAL A 290 4.87 15.17 28.34
N TYR A 291 5.15 13.92 27.98
CA TYR A 291 4.35 13.13 27.05
C TYR A 291 2.94 12.89 27.57
N GLN A 292 2.77 12.46 28.83
CA GLN A 292 1.46 12.27 29.45
C GLN A 292 0.62 13.55 29.43
N ALA A 293 1.22 14.71 29.76
CA ALA A 293 0.53 16.00 29.73
C ALA A 293 0.10 16.38 28.30
N THR A 294 0.99 16.16 27.32
CA THR A 294 0.72 16.47 25.91
C THR A 294 -0.36 15.56 25.32
N ILE A 295 -0.30 14.25 25.59
CA ILE A 295 -1.31 13.28 25.15
C ILE A 295 -2.69 13.65 25.72
N ARG A 296 -2.76 14.03 27.01
CA ARG A 296 -4.01 14.44 27.65
C ARG A 296 -4.63 15.69 27.02
N ASP A 297 -3.81 16.71 26.74
CA ASP A 297 -4.26 17.94 26.06
C ASP A 297 -4.72 17.65 24.62
N LEU A 298 -3.97 16.83 23.87
CA LEU A 298 -4.35 16.42 22.52
C LEU A 298 -5.64 15.59 22.49
N ALA A 299 -5.82 14.66 23.42
CA ALA A 299 -7.05 13.86 23.51
C ALA A 299 -8.27 14.76 23.78
N HIS A 300 -8.15 15.69 24.73
CA HIS A 300 -9.21 16.65 25.03
C HIS A 300 -9.55 17.55 23.83
N ARG A 301 -8.55 18.08 23.12
CA ARG A 301 -8.78 18.97 21.96
C ARG A 301 -9.42 18.27 20.77
N ASN A 302 -9.19 16.97 20.62
CA ASN A 302 -9.67 16.18 19.49
C ASN A 302 -10.89 15.31 19.86
N ASN A 303 -11.49 15.51 21.05
CA ASN A 303 -12.63 14.72 21.55
C ASN A 303 -12.41 13.20 21.56
N ILE A 304 -11.17 12.77 21.80
CA ILE A 304 -10.82 11.35 21.88
C ILE A 304 -10.98 10.90 23.34
N GLN A 305 -11.80 9.86 23.56
CA GLN A 305 -11.93 9.25 24.88
C GLN A 305 -10.72 8.35 25.16
N ILE A 306 -10.01 8.63 26.24
CA ILE A 306 -8.82 7.87 26.64
C ILE A 306 -8.75 7.79 28.16
N GLU A 307 -8.43 6.60 28.67
CA GLU A 307 -8.29 6.33 30.09
C GLU A 307 -6.90 6.73 30.62
N GLY A 308 -6.76 6.84 31.95
CA GLY A 308 -5.50 7.17 32.59
C GLY A 308 -4.39 6.18 32.27
N GLU A 309 -4.69 4.88 32.31
CA GLU A 309 -3.75 3.81 31.98
C GLU A 309 -3.30 3.87 30.52
N GLU A 310 -4.21 4.15 29.60
CA GLU A 310 -3.88 4.29 28.17
C GLU A 310 -2.96 5.49 27.91
N ILE A 311 -3.14 6.61 28.63
CA ILE A 311 -2.22 7.75 28.55
C ILE A 311 -0.80 7.35 29.00
N GLU A 312 -0.69 6.54 30.05
CA GLU A 312 0.59 6.05 30.54
C GLU A 312 1.27 5.12 29.53
N GLU A 313 0.51 4.20 28.93
CA GLU A 313 1.00 3.30 27.89
C GLU A 313 1.51 4.08 26.67
N LEU A 314 0.73 5.04 26.18
CA LEU A 314 1.13 5.84 25.03
C LEU A 314 2.38 6.69 25.35
N ALA A 315 2.46 7.28 26.54
CA ALA A 315 3.64 8.04 26.95
C ALA A 315 4.90 7.16 27.05
N GLU A 316 4.76 5.92 27.51
CA GLU A 316 5.86 4.95 27.54
C GLU A 316 6.34 4.61 26.13
N VAL A 317 5.40 4.38 25.19
CA VAL A 317 5.72 4.14 23.79
C VAL A 317 6.48 5.32 23.19
N VAL A 318 5.98 6.56 23.30
CA VAL A 318 6.72 7.74 22.77
C VAL A 318 8.10 7.83 23.40
N SER A 319 8.20 7.69 24.72
CA SER A 319 9.48 7.76 25.43
C SER A 319 10.48 6.72 24.97
N ARG A 320 10.03 5.50 24.67
CA ARG A 320 10.88 4.41 24.15
C ARG A 320 11.52 4.79 22.81
N TYR A 321 10.78 5.45 21.93
CA TYR A 321 11.24 5.82 20.58
C TYR A 321 11.91 7.20 20.48
N THR A 322 11.87 8.02 21.54
CA THR A 322 12.50 9.35 21.55
C THR A 322 13.76 9.43 22.41
N VAL A 323 13.69 8.90 23.64
CA VAL A 323 14.79 8.95 24.63
C VAL A 323 15.38 7.56 24.87
N GLY A 324 14.58 6.50 24.64
CA GLY A 324 15.01 5.11 24.76
C GLY A 324 15.69 4.56 23.51
N TYR A 325 15.90 3.23 23.50
CA TYR A 325 16.52 2.51 22.39
C TYR A 325 15.51 1.99 21.35
N GLY A 326 14.28 2.51 21.37
CA GLY A 326 13.20 2.06 20.49
C GLY A 326 12.91 0.57 20.65
N ILE A 327 12.84 -0.14 19.54
CA ILE A 327 12.58 -1.58 19.51
C ILE A 327 13.67 -2.40 20.24
N LEU A 328 14.92 -1.92 20.26
CA LEU A 328 16.01 -2.62 20.95
C LEU A 328 15.76 -2.72 22.45
N GLU A 329 15.03 -1.77 23.04
CA GLU A 329 14.70 -1.83 24.47
C GLU A 329 13.82 -3.05 24.78
N LEU A 330 12.95 -3.44 23.85
CA LEU A 330 12.16 -4.67 23.98
C LEU A 330 13.03 -5.92 23.83
N LEU A 331 13.95 -5.93 22.87
CA LEU A 331 14.89 -7.05 22.71
C LEU A 331 15.81 -7.22 23.92
N LEU A 332 16.36 -6.11 24.45
CA LEU A 332 17.21 -6.12 25.64
C LEU A 332 16.46 -6.49 26.93
N SER A 333 15.13 -6.34 26.93
CA SER A 333 14.29 -6.79 28.04
C SER A 333 14.05 -8.30 28.03
N ASP A 334 14.32 -8.97 26.91
CA ASP A 334 14.18 -10.41 26.79
C ASP A 334 15.39 -11.13 27.41
N ARG A 335 15.16 -11.77 28.55
CA ARG A 335 16.21 -12.52 29.27
C ARG A 335 16.69 -13.76 28.51
N LYS A 336 15.97 -14.23 27.48
CA LYS A 336 16.40 -15.34 26.63
C LYS A 336 17.38 -14.89 25.54
N ILE A 337 17.47 -13.59 25.25
CA ILE A 337 18.44 -13.05 24.30
C ILE A 337 19.78 -12.83 25.02
N THR A 338 20.85 -13.39 24.46
CA THR A 338 22.22 -13.23 24.99
C THR A 338 23.02 -12.24 24.16
N ASP A 339 22.92 -12.33 22.84
CA ASP A 339 23.67 -11.50 21.89
C ASP A 339 22.71 -10.87 20.87
N VAL A 340 22.91 -9.59 20.57
CA VAL A 340 22.21 -8.83 19.52
C VAL A 340 23.30 -8.27 18.59
N PHE A 341 23.24 -8.62 17.30
CA PHE A 341 24.22 -8.26 16.28
C PHE A 341 23.75 -7.11 15.40
#